data_AF-A0A927ZA95-F1
#
_entry.id   AF-A0A927ZA95-F1
#
_cell.length_a   1.000
_cell.length_b   1.000
_cell.length_c   1.000
_cell.angle_alpha   90.00
_cell.angle_beta   90.00
_cell.angle_gamma   90.00
#
_symmetry.space_group_name_H-M   'P 1'
#
loop_
_entity.id
_entity.type
_entity.pdbx_description
1 polymer ?
#
loop_
_entity_poly.entity_id
_entity_poly.type
_entity_poly.pdbx_seq_one_letter_code
_entity_poly.pdbx_strand_id
1 'polypeptide(L)'
;MRKGFYFAGAGNGQDGRSGSAAGRKIRIAKMMDEQKKSEQMVIRNTFSVCPVCLKKLPAQLIQKEGDTIFLQKNCQEHGTFEIPVWKGHFDYGDWIRMEAPMTEAESAGCSGDCRACGAHGQGTCCVILEVTKDCNLRCPFCFAYGGEHKIIPSAESLKQDIDRIVELAGDPLLQLSGGEPTLRDDLPELVAYAKTAGCSYTQINTNGIRLAEDEDYVRALAKAGLDIVFLQFDGTNHEIFRWMREKDLLDVKLRAIYNCDKYHIGVTLVPTIVRGINDHQIGDIVRTAIRLFPAVKSIHFQPVTYLGRYPENPQARERYTLDELMQALVVQTGIPENTLLPSRCDHAACEFHSTFVVSDEKHLIPVSDRTADARTNRTSAKKNREYVAEHWKRTETDGHEDTGENQPIVFGKTDDLDFDTFIRYMRTRTLKISAMAFQDAMNLDLERLGRCSLHVYENGKLLPFCRKYLTPILQ
;
A
#
# COMPACT_ATOMS: atom_id res chain seq x y z
N MET A 1 -37.99 53.45 36.24
CA MET A 1 -39.39 53.06 36.52
C MET A 1 -39.47 51.54 36.37
N ARG A 2 -39.84 50.68 37.31
CA ARG A 2 -40.42 50.76 38.65
C ARG A 2 -40.02 49.47 39.40
N LYS A 3 -39.59 49.64 40.67
CA LYS A 3 -39.82 48.82 41.90
C LYS A 3 -39.33 47.35 41.87
N GLY A 4 -38.45 46.88 42.77
CA GLY A 4 -38.41 46.99 44.25
C GLY A 4 -38.73 45.57 44.80
N PHE A 5 -37.93 44.93 45.67
CA PHE A 5 -37.74 45.25 47.08
C PHE A 5 -36.53 44.52 47.70
N TYR A 6 -35.86 45.22 48.61
CA TYR A 6 -34.95 44.71 49.64
C TYR A 6 -35.72 43.93 50.72
N PHE A 7 -35.07 43.01 51.43
CA PHE A 7 -34.94 43.07 52.90
C PHE A 7 -33.79 42.18 53.40
N ALA A 8 -33.01 42.77 54.32
CA ALA A 8 -31.95 42.14 55.08
C ALA A 8 -32.51 41.47 56.35
N GLY A 9 -31.80 40.45 56.86
CA GLY A 9 -32.02 39.87 58.17
C GLY A 9 -30.73 39.24 58.70
N ALA A 10 -30.14 39.86 59.71
CA ALA A 10 -29.00 39.38 60.47
C ALA A 10 -29.43 38.35 61.53
N GLY A 11 -28.56 37.38 61.85
CA GLY A 11 -28.75 36.46 62.96
C GLY A 11 -27.48 35.65 63.24
N ASN A 12 -26.83 35.96 64.36
CA ASN A 12 -25.68 35.24 64.93
C ASN A 12 -26.04 33.81 65.34
N GLY A 13 -25.09 32.88 65.19
CA GLY A 13 -25.14 31.54 65.77
C GLY A 13 -23.81 30.80 65.61
N GLN A 14 -23.14 30.55 66.75
CA GLN A 14 -21.87 29.85 66.86
C GLN A 14 -21.95 28.35 66.51
N ASP A 15 -20.79 27.83 66.11
CA ASP A 15 -20.28 26.47 66.24
C ASP A 15 -21.11 25.27 65.75
N GLY A 16 -20.62 24.69 64.64
CA GLY A 16 -20.97 23.35 64.21
C GLY A 16 -20.02 22.85 63.13
N ARG A 17 -18.96 22.14 63.53
CA ARG A 17 -18.11 21.35 62.62
C ARG A 17 -19.00 20.47 61.74
N SER A 18 -19.13 20.84 60.47
CA SER A 18 -19.62 19.93 59.43
C SER A 18 -18.84 20.21 58.14
N GLY A 19 -17.82 19.38 57.89
CA GLY A 19 -17.18 19.34 56.58
C GLY A 19 -18.25 18.91 55.57
N SER A 20 -18.77 19.86 54.80
CA SER A 20 -19.88 19.60 53.91
C SER A 20 -19.48 18.56 52.86
N ALA A 21 -20.34 17.55 52.70
CA ALA A 21 -20.19 16.52 51.67
C ALA A 21 -20.07 17.12 50.26
N ALA A 22 -20.48 18.38 50.06
CA ALA A 22 -20.32 19.15 48.82
C ALA A 22 -18.85 19.50 48.51
N GLY A 23 -18.04 19.88 49.51
CA GLY A 23 -16.61 20.17 49.31
C GLY A 23 -15.78 18.91 49.01
N ARG A 24 -16.15 17.76 49.60
CA ARG A 24 -15.57 16.45 49.24
C ARG A 24 -16.05 15.97 47.88
N LYS A 25 -17.32 16.19 47.50
CA LYS A 25 -17.84 15.83 46.16
C LYS A 25 -17.20 16.66 45.04
N ILE A 26 -16.87 17.94 45.26
CA ILE A 26 -16.16 18.75 44.25
C ILE A 26 -14.69 18.35 44.15
N ARG A 27 -14.04 17.96 45.26
CA ARG A 27 -12.66 17.46 45.25
C ARG A 27 -12.55 16.04 44.72
N ILE A 28 -13.56 15.19 44.95
CA ILE A 28 -13.70 13.86 44.33
C ILE A 28 -14.09 14.01 42.86
N ALA A 29 -14.95 14.96 42.48
CA ALA A 29 -15.24 15.25 41.08
C ALA A 29 -14.00 15.78 40.36
N LYS A 30 -13.21 16.70 40.95
CA LYS A 30 -11.91 17.12 40.39
C LYS A 30 -10.86 16.01 40.41
N MET A 31 -10.83 15.15 41.42
CA MET A 31 -9.96 13.97 41.45
C MET A 31 -10.43 12.88 40.47
N MET A 32 -11.73 12.79 40.15
CA MET A 32 -12.31 11.89 39.15
C MET A 32 -12.20 12.45 37.73
N ASP A 33 -12.17 13.78 37.58
CA ASP A 33 -11.87 14.50 36.33
C ASP A 33 -10.36 14.55 36.07
N GLU A 34 -9.54 14.47 37.13
CA GLU A 34 -8.08 14.28 37.06
C GLU A 34 -7.67 12.79 36.98
N GLN A 35 -8.52 11.85 37.41
CA GLN A 35 -8.33 10.39 37.24
C GLN A 35 -8.89 9.82 35.92
N LYS A 36 -9.60 10.64 35.13
CA LYS A 36 -9.96 10.33 33.74
C LYS A 36 -8.92 10.85 32.73
N LYS A 37 -7.66 10.97 33.16
CA LYS A 37 -6.51 11.17 32.29
C LYS A 37 -5.73 9.85 32.16
N SER A 38 -5.65 9.37 30.91
CA SER A 38 -4.75 8.32 30.41
C SER A 38 -4.97 6.86 30.84
N GLU A 39 -6.12 6.26 30.58
CA GLU A 39 -6.17 4.79 30.41
C GLU A 39 -5.66 4.44 29.01
N GLN A 40 -4.35 4.28 28.89
CA GLN A 40 -3.72 3.69 27.70
C GLN A 40 -4.09 2.21 27.63
N MET A 41 -4.79 1.80 26.57
CA MET A 41 -5.17 0.40 26.34
C MET A 41 -4.14 -0.26 25.43
N VAL A 42 -3.58 -1.39 25.86
CA VAL A 42 -2.74 -2.24 25.00
C VAL A 42 -3.64 -3.08 24.12
N ILE A 43 -3.54 -2.87 22.80
CA ILE A 43 -4.30 -3.61 21.79
C ILE A 43 -3.58 -4.91 21.43
N ARG A 44 -2.25 -4.85 21.23
CA ARG A 44 -1.41 -6.01 20.87
C ARG A 44 0.01 -5.85 21.40
N ASN A 45 0.66 -6.97 21.71
CA ASN A 45 2.11 -7.04 21.91
C ASN A 45 2.76 -7.57 20.62
N THR A 46 3.89 -7.00 20.23
CA THR A 46 4.66 -7.40 19.06
C THR A 46 6.15 -7.14 19.29
N PHE A 47 6.95 -7.27 18.24
CA PHE A 47 8.33 -6.81 18.20
C PHE A 47 8.50 -5.80 17.05
N SER A 48 9.49 -4.93 17.21
CA SER A 48 9.91 -3.93 16.24
C SER A 48 11.44 -3.90 16.21
N VAL A 49 12.01 -2.97 15.46
CA VAL A 49 13.39 -2.52 15.60
C VAL A 49 13.46 -1.16 16.29
N CYS A 50 14.63 -0.83 16.86
CA CYS A 50 14.99 0.54 17.22
C CYS A 50 15.14 1.38 15.94
N PRO A 51 14.55 2.59 15.86
CA PRO A 51 14.70 3.46 14.69
C PRO A 51 16.13 3.91 14.39
N VAL A 52 17.03 3.87 15.39
CA VAL A 52 18.42 4.35 15.29
C VAL A 52 19.40 3.20 15.04
N CYS A 53 19.46 2.21 15.94
CA CYS A 53 20.43 1.10 15.81
C CYS A 53 19.88 -0.16 15.13
N LEU A 54 18.61 -0.16 14.72
CA LEU A 54 17.90 -1.27 14.06
C LEU A 54 17.87 -2.61 14.83
N LYS A 55 18.34 -2.64 16.09
CA LYS A 55 18.26 -3.83 16.94
C LYS A 55 16.78 -4.18 17.22
N LYS A 56 16.44 -5.47 17.13
CA LYS A 56 15.12 -6.00 17.52
C LYS A 56 14.81 -5.63 18.98
N LEU A 57 13.57 -5.22 19.26
CA LEU A 57 13.09 -4.89 20.60
C LEU A 57 11.58 -5.18 20.74
N PRO A 58 11.06 -5.33 21.96
CA PRO A 58 9.61 -5.43 22.21
C PRO A 58 8.89 -4.14 21.84
N ALA A 59 7.67 -4.26 21.32
CA ALA A 59 6.81 -3.14 20.97
C ALA A 59 5.34 -3.48 21.26
N GLN A 60 4.50 -2.46 21.34
CA GLN A 60 3.07 -2.61 21.60
C GLN A 60 2.26 -1.72 20.67
N LEU A 61 1.15 -2.26 20.18
CA LEU A 61 0.07 -1.44 19.64
C LEU A 61 -0.78 -0.98 20.81
N ILE A 62 -0.90 0.33 20.96
CA ILE A 62 -1.62 0.96 22.06
C ILE A 62 -2.66 1.93 21.50
N GLN A 63 -3.81 2.02 22.14
CA GLN A 63 -4.80 3.05 21.90
C GLN A 63 -4.79 4.00 23.10
N LYS A 64 -4.71 5.30 22.80
CA LYS A 64 -4.83 6.38 23.80
C LYS A 64 -6.24 6.96 23.72
N GLU A 65 -6.48 8.13 24.31
CA GLU A 65 -7.76 8.84 24.14
C GLU A 65 -8.11 9.00 22.64
N GLY A 66 -9.29 8.55 22.24
CA GLY A 66 -9.75 8.50 20.85
C GLY A 66 -9.47 7.16 20.14
N ASP A 67 -9.68 7.13 18.82
CA ASP A 67 -9.62 5.87 18.05
C ASP A 67 -8.24 5.59 17.42
N THR A 68 -7.27 6.49 17.60
CA THR A 68 -5.94 6.33 17.01
C THR A 68 -5.11 5.27 17.75
N ILE A 69 -4.55 4.35 16.97
CA ILE A 69 -3.62 3.31 17.42
C ILE A 69 -2.19 3.74 17.11
N PHE A 70 -1.34 3.62 18.11
CA PHE A 70 0.08 3.93 18.06
C PHE A 70 0.91 2.66 18.19
N LEU A 71 2.02 2.58 17.44
CA LEU A 71 3.09 1.64 17.74
C LEU A 71 4.06 2.31 18.72
N GLN A 72 4.14 1.79 19.94
CA GLN A 72 5.04 2.24 20.99
C GLN A 72 6.17 1.23 21.20
N LYS A 73 7.39 1.72 21.38
CA LYS A 73 8.59 0.90 21.60
C LYS A 73 9.65 1.63 22.40
N ASN A 74 10.44 0.90 23.18
CA ASN A 74 11.48 1.47 24.02
C ASN A 74 12.83 0.79 23.77
N CYS A 75 13.82 1.58 23.36
CA CYS A 75 15.21 1.16 23.20
C CYS A 75 16.03 1.58 24.43
N GLN A 76 16.83 0.68 24.98
CA GLN A 76 17.68 0.98 26.14
C GLN A 76 18.73 2.07 25.85
N GLU A 77 19.18 2.18 24.61
CA GLU A 77 20.21 3.14 24.19
C GLU A 77 19.60 4.46 23.69
N HIS A 78 18.43 4.42 23.04
CA HIS A 78 17.88 5.56 22.27
C HIS A 78 16.52 6.06 22.77
N GLY A 79 16.00 5.50 23.86
CA GLY A 79 14.75 5.95 24.49
C GLY A 79 13.48 5.40 23.85
N THR A 80 12.36 6.08 24.14
CA THR A 80 11.02 5.67 23.70
C THR A 80 10.64 6.33 22.39
N PHE A 81 10.05 5.54 21.50
CA PHE A 81 9.48 5.98 20.22
C PHE A 81 8.02 5.60 20.17
N GLU A 82 7.21 6.49 19.61
CA GLU A 82 5.78 6.29 19.44
C GLU A 82 5.32 6.93 18.14
N ILE A 83 4.52 6.22 17.35
CA ILE A 83 4.05 6.71 16.07
C ILE A 83 2.63 6.21 15.76
N PRO A 84 1.73 7.05 15.21
CA PRO A 84 0.42 6.56 14.78
C PRO A 84 0.60 5.59 13.61
N VAL A 85 -0.12 4.46 13.69
CA VAL A 85 -0.15 3.43 12.63
C VAL A 85 -1.56 3.20 12.08
N TRP A 86 -2.58 3.65 12.80
CA TRP A 86 -3.99 3.65 12.40
C TRP A 86 -4.68 4.83 13.06
N LYS A 87 -5.42 5.66 12.31
CA LYS A 87 -6.09 6.86 12.86
C LYS A 87 -7.46 6.60 13.45
N GLY A 88 -8.08 5.48 13.09
CA GLY A 88 -9.42 5.11 13.55
C GLY A 88 -10.53 5.60 12.61
N HIS A 89 -10.21 5.88 11.34
CA HIS A 89 -11.25 6.13 10.32
C HIS A 89 -12.06 4.86 10.00
N PHE A 90 -11.46 3.71 10.26
CA PHE A 90 -12.03 2.37 10.15
C PHE A 90 -11.78 1.66 11.47
N ASP A 91 -12.70 0.82 11.93
CA ASP A 91 -12.45 0.00 13.10
C ASP A 91 -11.28 -0.96 12.83
N TYR A 92 -10.23 -0.88 13.67
CA TYR A 92 -9.01 -1.66 13.46
C TYR A 92 -9.24 -3.15 13.66
N GLY A 93 -10.02 -3.53 14.68
CA GLY A 93 -10.31 -4.92 15.01
C GLY A 93 -11.05 -5.61 13.87
N ASP A 94 -12.13 -4.99 13.40
CA ASP A 94 -12.91 -5.46 12.27
C ASP A 94 -12.06 -5.51 10.99
N TRP A 95 -11.23 -4.49 10.74
CA TRP A 95 -10.37 -4.44 9.56
C TRP A 95 -9.37 -5.60 9.51
N ILE A 96 -8.73 -5.90 10.65
CA ILE A 96 -7.84 -7.06 10.77
C ILE A 96 -8.60 -8.38 10.95
N ARG A 97 -9.93 -8.37 10.90
CA ARG A 97 -10.81 -9.55 11.07
C ARG A 97 -10.67 -10.22 12.43
N MET A 98 -10.52 -9.41 13.48
CA MET A 98 -10.42 -9.84 14.88
C MET A 98 -9.34 -10.90 15.09
N GLU A 99 -8.30 -10.85 14.26
CA GLU A 99 -7.28 -11.87 14.25
C GLU A 99 -6.51 -11.85 15.57
N ALA A 100 -6.24 -13.03 16.14
CA ALA A 100 -5.50 -13.12 17.40
C ALA A 100 -4.07 -12.54 17.26
N PRO A 101 -3.52 -11.93 18.34
CA PRO A 101 -2.11 -11.55 18.39
C PRO A 101 -1.20 -12.78 18.23
N MET A 102 0.00 -12.55 17.73
CA MET A 102 1.04 -13.56 17.65
C MET A 102 1.43 -14.00 19.06
N THR A 103 1.53 -15.30 19.27
CA THR A 103 1.93 -15.87 20.56
C THR A 103 3.40 -15.58 20.87
N GLU A 104 3.79 -15.68 22.14
CA GLU A 104 5.19 -15.55 22.54
C GLU A 104 6.08 -16.62 21.88
N ALA A 105 5.55 -17.83 21.67
CA ALA A 105 6.27 -18.93 21.01
C ALA A 105 6.53 -18.63 19.52
N GLU A 106 5.51 -18.15 18.79
CA GLU A 106 5.66 -17.71 17.40
C GLU A 106 6.66 -16.55 17.29
N SER A 107 6.60 -15.63 18.25
CA SER A 107 7.51 -14.48 18.33
C SER A 107 8.97 -14.88 18.63
N ALA A 108 9.17 -15.92 19.44
CA ALA A 108 10.49 -16.46 19.77
C ALA A 108 11.12 -17.20 18.59
N GLY A 109 10.32 -17.84 17.72
CA GLY A 109 10.78 -18.49 16.49
C GLY A 109 11.27 -17.53 15.40
N CYS A 110 10.88 -16.25 15.47
CA CYS A 110 11.31 -15.22 14.54
C CYS A 110 12.55 -14.47 15.06
N SER A 111 13.69 -14.63 14.39
CA SER A 111 14.94 -13.93 14.74
C SER A 111 14.87 -12.41 14.58
N GLY A 112 13.83 -11.88 13.94
CA GLY A 112 13.70 -10.47 13.54
C GLY A 112 14.54 -10.10 12.32
N ASP A 113 15.54 -10.92 11.96
CA ASP A 113 16.18 -10.87 10.65
C ASP A 113 15.36 -11.71 9.65
N CYS A 114 14.18 -11.21 9.28
CA CYS A 114 13.25 -11.97 8.44
C CYS A 114 13.84 -12.20 7.04
N ARG A 115 13.98 -13.47 6.66
CA ARG A 115 14.51 -13.93 5.36
C ARG A 115 13.55 -14.91 4.67
N ALA A 116 12.25 -14.70 4.88
CA ALA A 116 11.21 -15.67 4.51
C ALA A 116 11.53 -17.10 5.04
N CYS A 117 11.93 -17.19 6.32
CA CYS A 117 12.36 -18.46 6.94
C CYS A 117 11.17 -19.37 7.29
N GLY A 118 11.42 -20.55 7.89
CA GLY A 118 10.34 -21.47 8.28
C GLY A 118 9.34 -20.92 9.31
N ALA A 119 9.68 -19.83 10.01
CA ALA A 119 8.76 -19.09 10.89
C ALA A 119 8.01 -17.96 10.16
N HIS A 120 8.31 -17.71 8.88
CA HIS A 120 7.58 -16.77 8.03
C HIS A 120 6.24 -17.39 7.65
N GLY A 121 5.15 -16.75 8.07
CA GLY A 121 3.80 -17.33 8.06
C GLY A 121 3.08 -17.26 6.71
N GLN A 122 3.75 -16.87 5.62
CA GLN A 122 3.16 -16.75 4.28
C GLN A 122 4.16 -17.12 3.18
N GLY A 123 3.68 -17.68 2.07
CA GLY A 123 4.51 -17.93 0.89
C GLY A 123 4.81 -16.65 0.10
N THR A 124 5.69 -16.78 -0.89
CA THR A 124 6.05 -15.67 -1.78
C THR A 124 5.02 -15.51 -2.90
N CYS A 125 4.39 -14.35 -3.01
CA CYS A 125 3.48 -14.00 -4.11
C CYS A 125 4.20 -13.23 -5.21
N CYS A 126 4.97 -12.22 -4.82
CA CYS A 126 5.71 -11.35 -5.73
C CYS A 126 7.17 -11.31 -5.32
N VAL A 127 8.07 -11.43 -6.30
CA VAL A 127 9.51 -11.26 -6.13
C VAL A 127 9.98 -10.06 -6.94
N ILE A 128 10.65 -9.13 -6.27
CA ILE A 128 11.36 -8.04 -6.92
C ILE A 128 12.80 -8.49 -7.17
N LEU A 129 13.24 -8.40 -8.42
CA LEU A 129 14.63 -8.56 -8.83
C LEU A 129 15.17 -7.21 -9.31
N GLU A 130 16.17 -6.68 -8.62
CA GLU A 130 16.84 -5.44 -9.00
C GLU A 130 17.87 -5.72 -10.11
N VAL A 131 17.50 -5.48 -11.36
CA VAL A 131 18.34 -5.80 -12.53
C VAL A 131 19.42 -4.76 -12.80
N THR A 132 19.39 -3.63 -12.09
CA THR A 132 20.37 -2.53 -12.18
C THR A 132 20.24 -1.62 -10.96
N LYS A 133 21.31 -0.91 -10.59
CA LYS A 133 21.27 0.24 -9.66
C LYS A 133 21.34 1.58 -10.38
N ASP A 134 21.65 1.56 -11.68
CA ASP A 134 21.68 2.76 -12.51
C ASP A 134 20.26 3.33 -12.68
N CYS A 135 20.15 4.66 -12.65
CA CYS A 135 18.88 5.37 -12.83
C CYS A 135 19.14 6.75 -13.43
N ASN A 136 18.28 7.16 -14.36
CA ASN A 136 18.28 8.48 -14.99
C ASN A 136 17.51 9.53 -14.18
N LEU A 137 17.14 9.23 -12.93
CA LEU A 137 16.54 10.13 -11.94
C LEU A 137 17.22 9.97 -10.57
N ARG A 138 17.03 10.95 -9.68
CA ARG A 138 17.54 10.95 -8.30
C ARG A 138 16.46 11.37 -7.29
N CYS A 139 15.28 10.75 -7.40
CA CYS A 139 14.09 11.13 -6.64
C CYS A 139 14.37 11.30 -5.12
N PRO A 140 13.80 12.34 -4.47
CA PRO A 140 13.92 12.56 -3.04
C PRO A 140 13.43 11.40 -2.19
N PHE A 141 12.36 10.72 -2.61
CA PHE A 141 11.84 9.51 -1.97
C PHE A 141 12.20 8.28 -2.84
N CYS A 142 13.30 7.61 -2.49
CA CYS A 142 13.80 6.46 -3.24
C CYS A 142 14.32 5.37 -2.30
N PHE A 143 13.54 4.29 -2.15
CA PHE A 143 13.94 3.15 -1.33
C PHE A 143 15.15 2.37 -1.89
N ALA A 144 15.38 2.44 -3.22
CA ALA A 144 16.39 1.64 -3.91
C ALA A 144 17.75 2.34 -4.09
N TYR A 145 17.89 3.60 -3.64
CA TYR A 145 19.08 4.44 -3.88
C TYR A 145 19.43 4.56 -5.38
N GLY A 146 18.41 4.58 -6.25
CA GLY A 146 18.59 4.66 -7.70
C GLY A 146 19.42 5.89 -8.10
N GLY A 147 20.35 5.68 -9.04
CA GLY A 147 21.19 6.74 -9.59
C GLY A 147 22.38 7.15 -8.70
N GLU A 148 22.57 6.53 -7.53
CA GLU A 148 23.76 6.73 -6.69
C GLU A 148 24.96 5.88 -7.15
N HIS A 149 24.68 4.67 -7.64
CA HIS A 149 25.69 3.73 -8.06
C HIS A 149 25.35 3.13 -9.43
N LYS A 150 26.35 3.04 -10.31
CA LYS A 150 26.21 2.36 -11.60
C LYS A 150 26.64 0.91 -11.47
N ILE A 151 25.76 0.09 -10.89
CA ILE A 151 25.95 -1.37 -10.77
C ILE A 151 24.96 -2.04 -11.71
N ILE A 152 25.47 -2.77 -12.69
CA ILE A 152 24.67 -3.43 -13.73
C ILE A 152 25.16 -4.89 -13.81
N PRO A 153 24.45 -5.84 -13.18
CA PRO A 153 24.77 -7.26 -13.30
C PRO A 153 24.67 -7.74 -14.77
N SER A 154 25.42 -8.78 -15.14
CA SER A 154 25.32 -9.37 -16.48
C SER A 154 23.97 -10.07 -16.67
N ALA A 155 23.52 -10.20 -17.92
CA ALA A 155 22.32 -10.95 -18.26
C ALA A 155 22.38 -12.39 -17.72
N GLU A 156 23.54 -13.06 -17.88
CA GLU A 156 23.74 -14.43 -17.41
C GLU A 156 23.58 -14.56 -15.89
N SER A 157 24.13 -13.61 -15.12
CA SER A 157 23.96 -13.61 -13.67
C SER A 157 22.49 -13.43 -13.28
N LEU A 158 21.78 -12.53 -13.97
CA LEU A 158 20.36 -12.29 -13.70
C LEU A 158 19.48 -13.49 -14.08
N LYS A 159 19.82 -14.22 -15.15
CA LYS A 159 19.14 -15.47 -15.52
C LYS A 159 19.32 -16.53 -14.44
N GLN A 160 20.52 -16.69 -13.89
CA GLN A 160 20.78 -17.58 -12.75
C GLN A 160 19.97 -17.17 -11.51
N ASP A 161 19.86 -15.87 -11.25
CA ASP A 161 19.02 -15.35 -10.17
C ASP A 161 17.53 -15.64 -10.41
N ILE A 162 17.05 -15.53 -11.66
CA ILE A 162 15.69 -15.91 -12.04
C ILE A 162 15.43 -17.40 -11.80
N ASP A 163 16.35 -18.28 -12.20
CA ASP A 163 16.23 -19.72 -11.96
C ASP A 163 16.14 -19.99 -10.45
N ARG A 164 17.00 -19.33 -9.66
CA ARG A 164 17.00 -19.47 -8.21
C ARG A 164 15.71 -18.94 -7.57
N ILE A 165 15.14 -17.87 -8.11
CA ILE A 165 13.86 -17.33 -7.67
C ILE A 165 12.74 -18.36 -7.89
N VAL A 166 12.72 -19.02 -9.06
CA VAL A 166 11.74 -20.06 -9.38
C VAL A 166 11.90 -21.27 -8.47
N GLU A 167 13.14 -21.69 -8.18
CA GLU A 167 13.41 -22.74 -7.20
C GLU A 167 12.87 -22.41 -5.80
N LEU A 168 13.00 -21.16 -5.37
CA LEU A 168 12.61 -20.72 -4.01
C LEU A 168 11.10 -20.44 -3.88
N ALA A 169 10.47 -19.87 -4.91
CA ALA A 169 9.09 -19.37 -4.86
C ALA A 169 8.09 -20.16 -5.71
N GLY A 170 8.56 -21.08 -6.57
CA GLY A 170 7.75 -21.74 -7.59
C GLY A 170 7.49 -20.81 -8.76
N ASP A 171 6.23 -20.44 -8.99
CA ASP A 171 5.82 -19.55 -10.09
C ASP A 171 5.43 -18.16 -9.54
N PRO A 172 6.38 -17.30 -9.10
CA PRO A 172 6.06 -15.99 -8.56
C PRO A 172 5.66 -14.98 -9.65
N LEU A 173 4.95 -13.93 -9.24
CA LEU A 173 4.96 -12.69 -10.00
C LEU A 173 6.37 -12.10 -9.94
N LEU A 174 7.09 -12.07 -11.06
CA LEU A 174 8.44 -11.49 -11.10
C LEU A 174 8.36 -10.03 -11.53
N GLN A 175 8.72 -9.14 -10.60
CA GLN A 175 8.87 -7.71 -10.86
C GLN A 175 10.35 -7.38 -11.11
N LEU A 176 10.69 -7.02 -12.34
CA LEU A 176 12.00 -6.48 -12.69
C LEU A 176 12.03 -4.99 -12.31
N SER A 177 12.99 -4.62 -11.46
CA SER A 177 13.08 -3.30 -10.83
C SER A 177 14.56 -2.88 -10.69
N GLY A 178 14.88 -1.99 -9.75
CA GLY A 178 16.24 -1.57 -9.42
C GLY A 178 16.34 -0.07 -9.20
N GLY A 179 17.31 0.55 -9.88
CA GLY A 179 17.24 1.96 -10.24
C GLY A 179 16.14 2.16 -11.30
N GLU A 180 16.52 2.20 -12.58
CA GLU A 180 15.59 2.20 -13.70
C GLU A 180 15.89 1.01 -14.64
N PRO A 181 15.06 -0.07 -14.62
CA PRO A 181 15.34 -1.26 -15.41
C PRO A 181 15.35 -0.99 -16.92
N THR A 182 14.58 0.00 -17.41
CA THR A 182 14.52 0.30 -18.84
C THR A 182 15.80 0.91 -19.41
N LEU A 183 16.77 1.30 -18.57
CA LEU A 183 18.12 1.66 -19.04
C LEU A 183 18.89 0.48 -19.64
N ARG A 184 18.42 -0.75 -19.42
CA ARG A 184 19.01 -1.95 -19.99
C ARG A 184 18.45 -2.24 -21.39
N ASP A 185 19.33 -2.37 -22.38
CA ASP A 185 18.96 -2.79 -23.73
C ASP A 185 18.56 -4.28 -23.80
N ASP A 186 19.11 -5.10 -22.91
CA ASP A 186 18.83 -6.53 -22.79
C ASP A 186 17.60 -6.86 -21.90
N LEU A 187 16.86 -5.86 -21.41
CA LEU A 187 15.67 -6.11 -20.58
C LEU A 187 14.62 -6.99 -21.27
N PRO A 188 14.29 -6.81 -22.57
CA PRO A 188 13.35 -7.71 -23.25
C PRO A 188 13.82 -9.17 -23.23
N GLU A 189 15.12 -9.43 -23.29
CA GLU A 189 15.68 -10.77 -23.17
C GLU A 189 15.41 -11.37 -21.78
N LEU A 190 15.60 -10.59 -20.72
CA LEU A 190 15.32 -11.02 -19.34
C LEU A 190 13.83 -11.28 -19.11
N VAL A 191 12.94 -10.48 -19.71
CA VAL A 191 11.49 -10.69 -19.67
C VAL A 191 11.13 -12.03 -20.33
N ALA A 192 11.63 -12.28 -21.54
CA ALA A 192 11.38 -13.53 -22.25
C ALA A 192 11.94 -14.74 -21.49
N TYR A 193 13.15 -14.60 -20.94
CA TYR A 193 13.77 -15.65 -20.13
C TYR A 193 12.93 -15.99 -18.90
N ALA A 194 12.47 -14.99 -18.14
CA ALA A 194 11.63 -15.20 -16.96
C ALA A 194 10.36 -16.01 -17.26
N LYS A 195 9.72 -15.74 -18.41
CA LYS A 195 8.57 -16.54 -18.87
C LYS A 195 8.95 -18.00 -19.07
N THR A 196 10.06 -18.26 -19.74
CA THR A 196 10.52 -19.63 -20.02
C THR A 196 11.01 -20.36 -18.77
N ALA A 197 11.55 -19.64 -17.79
CA ALA A 197 12.06 -20.17 -16.54
C ALA A 197 10.96 -20.60 -15.57
N GLY A 198 9.71 -20.14 -15.78
CA GLY A 198 8.56 -20.53 -14.96
C GLY A 198 7.87 -19.39 -14.21
N CYS A 199 8.16 -18.13 -14.53
CA CYS A 199 7.41 -16.98 -14.04
C CYS A 199 6.26 -16.67 -15.01
N SER A 200 5.05 -17.11 -14.69
CA SER A 200 3.84 -16.93 -15.50
C SER A 200 3.45 -15.46 -15.68
N TYR A 201 3.89 -14.59 -14.77
CA TYR A 201 3.61 -13.17 -14.77
C TYR A 201 4.89 -12.33 -14.54
N THR A 202 5.17 -11.42 -15.46
CA THR A 202 6.30 -10.49 -15.44
C THR A 202 5.79 -9.05 -15.42
N GLN A 203 6.44 -8.25 -14.59
CA GLN A 203 6.12 -6.84 -14.39
C GLN A 203 7.41 -6.03 -14.43
N ILE A 204 7.39 -4.83 -15.02
CA ILE A 204 8.52 -3.90 -14.91
C ILE A 204 8.12 -2.70 -14.05
N ASN A 205 8.95 -2.34 -13.07
CA ASN A 205 8.80 -1.11 -12.28
C ASN A 205 9.65 -0.01 -12.90
N THR A 206 9.02 1.04 -13.43
CA THR A 206 9.71 2.04 -14.27
C THR A 206 9.19 3.45 -14.06
N ASN A 207 10.08 4.42 -14.25
CA ASN A 207 9.75 5.83 -14.39
C ASN A 207 9.15 6.17 -15.77
N GLY A 208 9.17 5.25 -16.75
CA GLY A 208 8.49 5.41 -18.03
C GLY A 208 9.14 6.35 -19.04
N ILE A 209 10.31 6.95 -18.74
CA ILE A 209 10.99 7.88 -19.66
C ILE A 209 11.31 7.18 -20.99
N ARG A 210 12.00 6.04 -20.95
CA ARG A 210 12.32 5.29 -22.17
C ARG A 210 11.07 4.77 -22.87
N LEU A 211 10.04 4.37 -22.11
CA LEU A 211 8.78 3.92 -22.71
C LEU A 211 8.07 5.03 -23.49
N ALA A 212 8.26 6.29 -23.12
CA ALA A 212 7.72 7.44 -23.85
C ALA A 212 8.54 7.77 -25.11
N GLU A 213 9.87 7.66 -25.02
CA GLU A 213 10.83 8.14 -26.02
C GLU A 213 11.17 7.11 -27.10
N ASP A 214 11.14 5.81 -26.76
CA ASP A 214 11.60 4.70 -27.61
C ASP A 214 10.48 3.68 -27.84
N GLU A 215 9.68 3.93 -28.88
CA GLU A 215 8.53 3.09 -29.22
C GLU A 215 8.94 1.67 -29.66
N ASP A 216 10.08 1.51 -30.33
CA ASP A 216 10.57 0.20 -30.76
C ASP A 216 10.99 -0.65 -29.56
N TYR A 217 11.50 -0.04 -28.50
CA TYR A 217 11.76 -0.72 -27.23
C TYR A 217 10.46 -1.21 -26.55
N VAL A 218 9.40 -0.40 -26.55
CA VAL A 218 8.08 -0.84 -26.05
C VAL A 218 7.58 -2.05 -26.87
N ARG A 219 7.71 -2.01 -28.19
CA ARG A 219 7.37 -3.14 -29.07
C ARG A 219 8.20 -4.38 -28.75
N ALA A 220 9.49 -4.23 -28.44
CA ALA A 220 10.36 -5.34 -28.06
C ALA A 220 9.91 -5.97 -26.72
N LEU A 221 9.54 -5.17 -25.73
CA LEU A 221 8.98 -5.66 -24.46
C LEU A 221 7.66 -6.41 -24.65
N ALA A 222 6.76 -5.90 -25.49
CA ALA A 222 5.52 -6.60 -25.85
C ALA A 222 5.81 -7.96 -26.49
N LYS A 223 6.72 -8.01 -27.48
CA LYS A 223 7.14 -9.26 -28.14
C LYS A 223 7.80 -10.26 -27.18
N ALA A 224 8.51 -9.77 -26.18
CA ALA A 224 9.09 -10.59 -25.12
C ALA A 224 8.04 -11.18 -24.16
N GLY A 225 6.78 -10.72 -24.24
CA GLY A 225 5.68 -11.20 -23.42
C GLY A 225 5.55 -10.51 -22.08
N LEU A 226 5.98 -9.24 -21.97
CA LEU A 226 5.73 -8.44 -20.76
C LEU A 226 4.22 -8.31 -20.49
N ASP A 227 3.74 -8.66 -19.29
CA ASP A 227 2.30 -8.57 -18.99
C ASP A 227 1.87 -7.16 -18.58
N ILE A 228 2.67 -6.48 -17.74
CA ILE A 228 2.27 -5.19 -17.17
C ILE A 228 3.44 -4.26 -16.86
N VAL A 229 3.19 -2.97 -17.03
CA VAL A 229 4.06 -1.88 -16.57
C VAL A 229 3.54 -1.34 -15.25
N PHE A 230 4.38 -1.35 -14.22
CA PHE A 230 4.15 -0.71 -12.93
C PHE A 230 4.78 0.69 -13.00
N LEU A 231 3.97 1.67 -13.44
CA LEU A 231 4.42 2.99 -13.82
C LEU A 231 4.38 3.95 -12.64
N GLN A 232 5.52 4.53 -12.29
CA GLN A 232 5.59 5.65 -11.35
C GLN A 232 4.73 6.82 -11.87
N PHE A 233 3.66 7.17 -11.14
CA PHE A 233 2.68 8.20 -11.49
C PHE A 233 2.14 8.89 -10.24
N ASP A 234 2.75 10.00 -9.78
CA ASP A 234 2.45 10.57 -8.46
C ASP A 234 1.29 11.57 -8.42
N GLY A 235 0.81 12.05 -9.55
CA GLY A 235 -0.19 13.11 -9.58
C GLY A 235 -0.66 13.43 -10.99
N THR A 236 -1.56 14.40 -11.08
CA THR A 236 -2.24 14.77 -12.34
C THR A 236 -1.88 16.17 -12.82
N ASN A 237 -0.88 16.80 -12.20
CA ASN A 237 -0.34 18.08 -12.62
C ASN A 237 1.20 18.06 -12.63
N HIS A 238 1.81 19.01 -13.34
CA HIS A 238 3.25 19.09 -13.53
C HIS A 238 4.04 19.40 -12.24
N GLU A 239 3.44 20.16 -11.31
CA GLU A 239 4.09 20.59 -10.07
C GLU A 239 4.41 19.39 -9.17
N ILE A 240 3.50 18.41 -9.08
CA ILE A 240 3.74 17.18 -8.30
C ILE A 240 4.99 16.46 -8.78
N PHE A 241 5.21 16.32 -10.09
CA PHE A 241 6.40 15.63 -10.59
C PHE A 241 7.69 16.41 -10.33
N ARG A 242 7.66 17.75 -10.47
CA ARG A 242 8.81 18.60 -10.13
C ARG A 242 9.19 18.45 -8.66
N TRP A 243 8.21 18.34 -7.77
CA TRP A 243 8.45 18.15 -6.34
C TRP A 243 8.90 16.71 -6.01
N MET A 244 8.16 15.70 -6.48
CA MET A 244 8.37 14.29 -6.12
C MET A 244 9.54 13.62 -6.82
N ARG A 245 9.92 14.12 -8.02
CA ARG A 245 10.89 13.48 -8.93
C ARG A 245 11.96 14.43 -9.44
N GLU A 246 11.96 15.69 -9.00
CA GLU A 246 12.88 16.76 -9.43
C GLU A 246 12.88 17.01 -10.95
N LYS A 247 11.82 16.56 -11.64
CA LYS A 247 11.67 16.69 -13.08
C LYS A 247 10.19 16.74 -13.43
N ASP A 248 9.86 17.58 -14.40
CA ASP A 248 8.51 17.58 -14.96
C ASP A 248 8.34 16.36 -15.87
N LEU A 249 7.43 15.46 -15.50
CA LEU A 249 7.28 14.15 -16.15
C LEU A 249 5.85 13.82 -16.56
N LEU A 250 4.85 14.68 -16.33
CA LEU A 250 3.45 14.32 -16.59
C LEU A 250 3.22 13.91 -18.05
N ASP A 251 3.68 14.72 -19.00
CA ASP A 251 3.55 14.44 -20.44
C ASP A 251 4.29 13.16 -20.83
N VAL A 252 5.47 12.93 -20.24
CA VAL A 252 6.23 11.69 -20.41
C VAL A 252 5.43 10.49 -19.93
N LYS A 253 4.76 10.57 -18.77
CA LYS A 253 3.92 9.48 -18.25
C LYS A 253 2.77 9.17 -19.19
N LEU A 254 2.07 10.20 -19.66
CA LEU A 254 0.93 10.04 -20.57
C LEU A 254 1.38 9.44 -21.91
N ARG A 255 2.54 9.87 -22.43
CA ARG A 255 3.12 9.30 -23.65
C ARG A 255 3.56 7.85 -23.48
N ALA A 256 4.15 7.50 -22.34
CA ALA A 256 4.49 6.11 -22.01
C ALA A 256 3.24 5.22 -22.00
N ILE A 257 2.15 5.67 -21.35
CA ILE A 257 0.87 4.95 -21.32
C ILE A 257 0.32 4.76 -22.74
N TYR A 258 0.35 5.80 -23.57
CA TYR A 258 -0.08 5.72 -24.97
C TYR A 258 0.74 4.70 -25.78
N ASN A 259 2.06 4.70 -25.64
CA ASN A 259 2.91 3.73 -26.33
C ASN A 259 2.65 2.30 -25.84
N CYS A 260 2.46 2.09 -24.54
CA CYS A 260 2.08 0.79 -23.98
C CYS A 260 0.74 0.29 -24.56
N ASP A 261 -0.25 1.18 -24.65
CA ASP A 261 -1.57 0.85 -25.21
C ASP A 261 -1.49 0.37 -26.66
N LYS A 262 -0.69 1.05 -27.48
CA LYS A 262 -0.45 0.70 -28.89
C LYS A 262 0.07 -0.73 -29.09
N TYR A 263 0.78 -1.27 -28.10
CA TYR A 263 1.31 -2.63 -28.11
C TYR A 263 0.64 -3.56 -27.08
N HIS A 264 -0.55 -3.18 -26.61
CA HIS A 264 -1.38 -3.97 -25.70
C HIS A 264 -0.71 -4.35 -24.38
N ILE A 265 0.27 -3.56 -23.92
CA ILE A 265 0.87 -3.73 -22.59
C ILE A 265 -0.01 -3.00 -21.56
N GLY A 266 -0.50 -3.72 -20.55
CA GLY A 266 -1.28 -3.10 -19.47
C GLY A 266 -0.43 -2.17 -18.61
N VAL A 267 -1.05 -1.14 -18.03
CA VAL A 267 -0.39 -0.22 -17.09
C VAL A 267 -1.09 -0.21 -15.74
N THR A 268 -0.30 -0.32 -14.67
CA THR A 268 -0.68 0.03 -13.30
C THR A 268 -0.09 1.39 -12.95
N LEU A 269 -0.93 2.34 -12.54
CA LEU A 269 -0.46 3.61 -12.00
C LEU A 269 -0.02 3.43 -10.55
N VAL A 270 1.17 3.93 -10.23
CA VAL A 270 1.80 3.75 -8.92
C VAL A 270 2.14 5.13 -8.33
N PRO A 271 1.18 5.76 -7.64
CA PRO A 271 1.43 7.01 -6.93
C PRO A 271 2.04 6.76 -5.55
N THR A 272 3.14 7.46 -5.25
CA THR A 272 3.57 7.65 -3.86
C THR A 272 2.82 8.84 -3.26
N ILE A 273 1.99 8.62 -2.23
CA ILE A 273 1.16 9.65 -1.60
C ILE A 273 1.88 10.28 -0.41
N VAL A 274 2.13 11.59 -0.50
CA VAL A 274 2.77 12.42 0.51
C VAL A 274 1.78 13.49 0.97
N ARG A 275 1.59 13.59 2.29
CA ARG A 275 0.68 14.56 2.91
C ARG A 275 1.05 15.99 2.54
N GLY A 276 0.05 16.79 2.16
CA GLY A 276 0.21 18.20 1.81
C GLY A 276 0.86 18.43 0.45
N ILE A 277 1.27 17.38 -0.25
CA ILE A 277 1.89 17.47 -1.58
C ILE A 277 0.90 16.98 -2.63
N ASN A 278 0.48 15.71 -2.58
CA ASN A 278 -0.40 15.12 -3.59
C ASN A 278 -1.57 14.30 -3.01
N ASP A 279 -1.72 14.26 -1.69
CA ASP A 279 -2.84 13.59 -1.02
C ASP A 279 -4.21 14.17 -1.41
N HIS A 280 -4.27 15.43 -1.82
CA HIS A 280 -5.48 16.06 -2.36
C HIS A 280 -5.85 15.59 -3.79
N GLN A 281 -4.97 14.85 -4.47
CA GLN A 281 -5.15 14.40 -5.86
C GLN A 281 -5.52 12.91 -5.98
N ILE A 282 -5.77 12.20 -4.88
CA ILE A 282 -6.13 10.77 -4.89
C ILE A 282 -7.33 10.53 -5.83
N GLY A 283 -8.38 11.35 -5.71
CA GLY A 283 -9.55 11.25 -6.57
C GLY A 283 -9.27 11.58 -8.05
N ASP A 284 -8.37 12.53 -8.32
CA ASP A 284 -7.99 12.89 -9.69
C ASP A 284 -7.20 11.78 -10.36
N ILE A 285 -6.35 11.07 -9.61
CA ILE A 285 -5.62 9.90 -10.11
C ILE A 285 -6.61 8.79 -10.49
N VAL A 286 -7.65 8.54 -9.66
CA VAL A 286 -8.72 7.59 -9.98
C VAL A 286 -9.46 7.99 -11.25
N ARG A 287 -9.87 9.26 -11.37
CA ARG A 287 -10.51 9.78 -12.59
C ARG A 287 -9.61 9.66 -13.82
N THR A 288 -8.30 9.84 -13.65
CA THR A 288 -7.32 9.69 -14.74
C THR A 288 -7.22 8.23 -15.19
N ALA A 289 -7.15 7.28 -14.27
CA ALA A 289 -7.14 5.85 -14.62
C ALA A 289 -8.40 5.44 -15.38
N ILE A 290 -9.58 5.92 -14.96
CA ILE A 290 -10.85 5.68 -15.66
C ILE A 290 -10.82 6.24 -17.09
N ARG A 291 -10.32 7.46 -17.27
CA ARG A 291 -10.20 8.10 -18.59
C ARG A 291 -9.25 7.34 -19.52
N LEU A 292 -8.14 6.84 -18.97
CA LEU A 292 -7.11 6.11 -19.72
C LEU A 292 -7.39 4.59 -19.80
N PHE A 293 -8.51 4.12 -19.27
CA PHE A 293 -8.95 2.74 -19.44
C PHE A 293 -9.33 2.47 -20.91
N PRO A 294 -8.89 1.37 -21.56
CA PRO A 294 -8.32 0.15 -20.96
C PRO A 294 -6.78 0.09 -20.87
N ALA A 295 -6.05 1.11 -21.32
CA ALA A 295 -4.58 1.12 -21.22
C ALA A 295 -4.12 1.01 -19.75
N VAL A 296 -4.77 1.78 -18.87
CA VAL A 296 -4.60 1.67 -17.43
C VAL A 296 -5.57 0.62 -16.88
N LYS A 297 -5.03 -0.48 -16.32
CA LYS A 297 -5.81 -1.59 -15.74
C LYS A 297 -5.94 -1.52 -14.23
N SER A 298 -5.04 -0.81 -13.55
CA SER A 298 -5.15 -0.64 -12.10
C SER A 298 -4.41 0.57 -11.55
N ILE A 299 -4.71 0.88 -10.30
CA ILE A 299 -3.96 1.82 -9.47
C ILE A 299 -3.45 1.06 -8.24
N HIS A 300 -2.19 1.27 -7.90
CA HIS A 300 -1.58 0.77 -6.67
C HIS A 300 -0.99 1.94 -5.88
N PHE A 301 -1.78 2.51 -4.98
CA PHE A 301 -1.35 3.61 -4.13
C PHE A 301 -0.31 3.16 -3.10
N GLN A 302 0.66 4.01 -2.83
CA GLN A 302 1.69 3.76 -1.83
C GLN A 302 1.79 4.99 -0.93
N PRO A 303 1.22 4.99 0.29
CA PRO A 303 1.56 5.99 1.28
C PRO A 303 3.08 6.10 1.44
N VAL A 304 3.59 7.33 1.53
CA VAL A 304 5.03 7.58 1.65
C VAL A 304 5.59 6.79 2.82
N THR A 305 6.70 6.10 2.55
CA THR A 305 7.42 5.30 3.52
C THR A 305 8.88 5.74 3.52
N TYR A 306 9.46 5.92 4.70
CA TYR A 306 10.75 6.56 4.88
C TYR A 306 11.86 5.49 4.89
N LEU A 307 12.03 4.86 3.72
CA LEU A 307 13.05 3.86 3.42
C LEU A 307 14.06 4.44 2.43
N GLY A 308 15.30 3.97 2.49
CA GLY A 308 16.33 4.42 1.57
C GLY A 308 16.62 5.92 1.71
N ARG A 309 16.49 6.66 0.61
CA ARG A 309 16.65 8.12 0.53
C ARG A 309 15.31 8.82 0.77
N TYR A 310 15.32 9.78 1.69
CA TYR A 310 14.26 10.74 2.01
C TYR A 310 14.91 12.00 2.63
N PRO A 311 14.32 13.20 2.47
CA PRO A 311 15.02 14.46 2.74
C PRO A 311 15.27 14.74 4.21
N GLU A 312 14.29 14.45 5.08
CA GLU A 312 14.38 14.70 6.52
C GLU A 312 13.52 13.70 7.30
N ASN A 313 13.80 13.55 8.60
CA ASN A 313 12.97 12.72 9.47
C ASN A 313 11.56 13.33 9.60
N PRO A 314 10.50 12.60 9.22
CA PRO A 314 9.15 13.14 9.26
C PRO A 314 8.65 13.25 10.70
N GLN A 315 7.87 14.30 10.96
CA GLN A 315 7.06 14.39 12.16
C GLN A 315 5.91 13.38 12.11
N ALA A 316 5.36 13.03 13.28
CA ALA A 316 4.24 12.09 13.37
C ALA A 316 3.01 12.52 12.54
N ARG A 317 2.77 13.84 12.41
CA ARG A 317 1.67 14.40 11.62
C ARG A 317 1.87 14.32 10.11
N GLU A 318 3.11 14.13 9.64
CA GLU A 318 3.47 14.09 8.22
C GLU A 318 3.38 12.68 7.64
N ARG A 319 3.27 11.67 8.52
CA ARG A 319 2.99 10.30 8.13
C ARG A 319 1.55 10.16 7.65
N TYR A 320 1.35 9.17 6.79
CA TYR A 320 0.08 8.89 6.15
C TYR A 320 -0.24 7.41 6.33
N THR A 321 -1.24 7.10 7.15
CA THR A 321 -1.61 5.71 7.45
C THR A 321 -2.47 5.11 6.35
N LEU A 322 -2.62 3.77 6.35
CA LEU A 322 -3.47 3.09 5.38
C LEU A 322 -4.93 3.55 5.49
N ASP A 323 -5.45 3.72 6.70
CA ASP A 323 -6.84 4.14 6.92
C ASP A 323 -7.12 5.60 6.58
N GLU A 324 -6.12 6.48 6.69
CA GLU A 324 -6.20 7.83 6.14
C GLU A 324 -6.30 7.81 4.61
N LEU A 325 -5.51 6.97 3.94
CA LEU A 325 -5.59 6.80 2.49
C LEU A 325 -6.96 6.25 2.06
N MET A 326 -7.48 5.25 2.77
CA MET A 326 -8.80 4.69 2.49
C MET A 326 -9.90 5.76 2.67
N GLN A 327 -9.85 6.53 3.76
CA GLN A 327 -10.80 7.61 4.00
C GLN A 327 -10.72 8.68 2.91
N ALA A 328 -9.51 9.09 2.52
CA ALA A 328 -9.31 10.08 1.47
C ALA A 328 -9.80 9.58 0.10
N LEU A 329 -9.59 8.30 -0.20
CA LEU A 329 -10.14 7.67 -1.40
C LEU A 329 -11.68 7.76 -1.42
N VAL A 330 -12.35 7.33 -0.34
CA VAL A 330 -13.82 7.40 -0.21
C VAL A 330 -14.31 8.84 -0.39
N VAL A 331 -13.72 9.79 0.33
CA VAL A 331 -14.14 11.21 0.30
C VAL A 331 -13.95 11.85 -1.08
N GLN A 332 -12.83 11.59 -1.75
CA GLN A 332 -12.49 12.27 -3.00
C GLN A 332 -13.11 11.63 -4.26
N THR A 333 -13.61 10.40 -4.15
CA THR A 333 -14.17 9.65 -5.28
C THR A 333 -15.65 9.33 -5.13
N GLY A 334 -16.18 9.29 -3.91
CA GLY A 334 -17.51 8.76 -3.61
C GLY A 334 -17.61 7.23 -3.69
N ILE A 335 -16.49 6.52 -3.86
CA ILE A 335 -16.47 5.05 -3.79
C ILE A 335 -16.98 4.60 -2.41
N PRO A 336 -17.95 3.68 -2.34
CA PRO A 336 -18.48 3.22 -1.07
C PRO A 336 -17.42 2.50 -0.23
N GLU A 337 -17.36 2.83 1.06
CA GLU A 337 -16.37 2.28 2.00
C GLU A 337 -16.38 0.74 2.05
N ASN A 338 -17.57 0.13 2.00
CA ASN A 338 -17.74 -1.33 2.04
C ASN A 338 -17.16 -2.04 0.82
N THR A 339 -16.69 -1.33 -0.21
CA THR A 339 -16.02 -1.94 -1.36
C THR A 339 -14.53 -2.14 -1.15
N LEU A 340 -13.96 -1.53 -0.09
CA LEU A 340 -12.56 -1.66 0.31
C LEU A 340 -12.36 -2.94 1.14
N LEU A 341 -11.56 -3.86 0.63
CA LEU A 341 -11.30 -5.15 1.27
C LEU A 341 -9.86 -5.25 1.81
N PRO A 342 -9.65 -5.75 3.04
CA PRO A 342 -8.31 -6.01 3.55
C PRO A 342 -7.61 -7.13 2.78
N SER A 343 -6.28 -7.07 2.67
CA SER A 343 -5.49 -8.15 2.07
C SER A 343 -5.70 -9.48 2.78
N ARG A 344 -5.83 -10.57 2.02
CA ARG A 344 -5.95 -11.95 2.55
C ARG A 344 -4.66 -12.75 2.42
N CYS A 345 -3.69 -12.24 1.66
CA CYS A 345 -2.39 -12.85 1.46
C CYS A 345 -1.39 -12.27 2.47
N ASP A 346 -1.27 -10.95 2.49
CA ASP A 346 -0.49 -10.21 3.47
C ASP A 346 -1.27 -9.97 4.76
N HIS A 347 -0.62 -9.35 5.75
CA HIS A 347 -1.32 -8.83 6.92
C HIS A 347 -2.32 -7.76 6.51
N ALA A 348 -3.55 -7.79 7.05
CA ALA A 348 -4.65 -6.89 6.67
C ALA A 348 -4.32 -5.39 6.82
N ALA A 349 -3.48 -5.04 7.80
CA ALA A 349 -2.97 -3.67 7.99
C ALA A 349 -1.92 -3.22 6.95
N CYS A 350 -1.47 -4.09 6.04
CA CYS A 350 -0.52 -3.73 4.99
C CYS A 350 -1.19 -3.22 3.73
N GLU A 351 -2.39 -3.70 3.39
CA GLU A 351 -2.99 -3.46 2.08
C GLU A 351 -4.51 -3.50 2.11
N PHE A 352 -5.12 -2.68 1.25
CA PHE A 352 -6.50 -2.86 0.80
C PHE A 352 -6.54 -3.06 -0.72
N HIS A 353 -7.63 -3.68 -1.19
CA HIS A 353 -7.94 -3.77 -2.61
C HIS A 353 -9.45 -3.67 -2.86
N SER A 354 -9.79 -3.23 -4.07
CA SER A 354 -11.14 -3.14 -4.61
C SER A 354 -11.12 -3.41 -6.10
N THR A 355 -12.19 -4.03 -6.59
CA THR A 355 -12.33 -4.40 -8.00
C THR A 355 -13.61 -3.79 -8.54
N PHE A 356 -13.50 -3.11 -9.67
CA PHE A 356 -14.62 -2.41 -10.32
C PHE A 356 -14.72 -2.84 -11.78
N VAL A 357 -15.95 -2.95 -12.29
CA VAL A 357 -16.21 -2.92 -13.73
C VAL A 357 -16.32 -1.46 -14.15
N VAL A 358 -15.64 -1.11 -15.24
CA VAL A 358 -15.78 0.20 -15.89
C VAL A 358 -16.91 0.10 -16.92
N SER A 359 -17.98 0.89 -16.73
CA SER A 359 -19.08 0.98 -17.71
C SER A 359 -18.66 1.74 -18.97
N ASP A 360 -19.46 1.65 -20.03
CA ASP A 360 -19.26 2.44 -21.26
C ASP A 360 -19.29 3.96 -20.97
N GLU A 361 -20.13 4.38 -20.02
CA GLU A 361 -20.21 5.75 -19.53
C GLU A 361 -19.07 6.13 -18.56
N LYS A 362 -18.06 5.27 -18.41
CA LYS A 362 -16.89 5.48 -17.53
C LYS A 362 -17.25 5.62 -16.05
N HIS A 363 -18.32 4.98 -15.60
CA HIS A 363 -18.65 4.82 -14.19
C HIS A 363 -18.01 3.55 -13.61
N LEU A 364 -17.63 3.59 -12.33
CA LEU A 364 -17.14 2.42 -11.60
C LEU A 364 -18.31 1.68 -10.95
N ILE A 365 -18.47 0.41 -11.30
CA ILE A 365 -19.46 -0.50 -10.70
C ILE A 365 -18.69 -1.47 -9.79
N PRO A 366 -18.89 -1.44 -8.47
CA PRO A 366 -18.19 -2.33 -7.55
C PRO A 366 -18.53 -3.80 -7.80
N VAL A 367 -17.51 -4.64 -7.83
CA VAL A 367 -17.64 -6.11 -7.91
C VAL A 367 -17.50 -6.75 -6.52
N SER A 368 -16.83 -6.05 -5.61
CA SER A 368 -16.55 -6.47 -4.24
C SER A 368 -17.44 -5.76 -3.23
N ASP A 369 -17.97 -6.53 -2.27
CA ASP A 369 -18.70 -6.01 -1.11
C ASP A 369 -18.22 -6.72 0.17
N ARG A 370 -17.69 -5.94 1.12
CA ARG A 370 -17.18 -6.38 2.43
C ARG A 370 -18.30 -6.95 3.30
N THR A 371 -19.55 -6.51 3.12
CA THR A 371 -20.70 -7.00 3.91
C THR A 371 -21.15 -8.40 3.48
N ALA A 372 -20.95 -8.74 2.20
CA ALA A 372 -21.18 -10.09 1.67
C ALA A 372 -19.96 -11.02 1.87
N ASP A 373 -18.84 -10.47 2.37
CA ASP A 373 -17.61 -11.21 2.58
C ASP A 373 -17.61 -11.99 3.89
N ALA A 374 -18.37 -13.09 3.91
CA ALA A 374 -18.42 -14.04 5.04
C ALA A 374 -17.10 -14.82 5.27
N ARG A 375 -16.02 -14.52 4.52
CA ARG A 375 -14.79 -15.33 4.53
C ARG A 375 -13.74 -14.76 5.46
N THR A 376 -13.70 -15.32 6.67
CA THR A 376 -12.67 -15.03 7.68
C THR A 376 -11.30 -15.62 7.36
N ASN A 377 -11.21 -16.57 6.41
CA ASN A 377 -9.99 -17.35 6.19
C ASN A 377 -8.94 -16.64 5.31
N ARG A 378 -7.66 -16.79 5.70
CA ARG A 378 -6.49 -16.36 4.93
C ARG A 378 -6.40 -17.07 3.57
N THR A 379 -5.74 -16.42 2.61
CA THR A 379 -5.47 -16.97 1.27
C THR A 379 -3.98 -17.24 1.10
N SER A 380 -3.62 -18.34 0.44
CA SER A 380 -2.22 -18.67 0.18
C SER A 380 -1.67 -17.80 -0.96
N ALA A 381 -0.36 -17.54 -0.94
CA ALA A 381 0.33 -16.85 -2.04
C ALA A 381 0.01 -17.47 -3.41
N LYS A 382 -0.05 -18.81 -3.52
CA LYS A 382 -0.42 -19.50 -4.76
C LYS A 382 -1.78 -19.05 -5.32
N LYS A 383 -2.83 -19.06 -4.48
CA LYS A 383 -4.18 -18.63 -4.90
C LYS A 383 -4.23 -17.15 -5.26
N ASN A 384 -3.44 -16.32 -4.56
CA ASN A 384 -3.35 -14.90 -4.90
C ASN A 384 -2.70 -14.67 -6.27
N ARG A 385 -1.64 -15.43 -6.59
CA ARG A 385 -0.97 -15.38 -7.91
C ARG A 385 -1.91 -15.78 -9.05
N GLU A 386 -2.66 -16.86 -8.88
CA GLU A 386 -3.69 -17.30 -9.83
C GLU A 386 -4.71 -16.17 -10.09
N TYR A 387 -5.22 -15.54 -9.03
CA TYR A 387 -6.16 -14.41 -9.14
C TYR A 387 -5.56 -13.20 -9.87
N VAL A 388 -4.32 -12.80 -9.55
CA VAL A 388 -3.65 -11.66 -10.20
C VAL A 388 -3.41 -11.95 -11.69
N ALA A 389 -2.88 -13.13 -12.01
CA ALA A 389 -2.56 -13.52 -13.38
C ALA A 389 -3.80 -13.53 -14.29
N GLU A 390 -4.96 -13.94 -13.77
CA GLU A 390 -6.20 -14.01 -14.55
C GLU A 390 -6.87 -12.64 -14.82
N HIS A 391 -6.61 -11.63 -13.98
CA HIS A 391 -7.38 -10.38 -14.01
C HIS A 391 -6.56 -9.17 -14.49
N TRP A 392 -5.25 -9.29 -14.66
CA TRP A 392 -4.37 -8.15 -14.99
C TRP A 392 -3.78 -8.22 -16.42
N LYS A 393 -3.80 -9.38 -17.08
CA LYS A 393 -3.31 -9.53 -18.46
C LYS A 393 -4.27 -8.90 -19.46
N ARG A 394 -3.73 -8.15 -20.44
CA ARG A 394 -4.49 -7.74 -21.64
C ARG A 394 -4.42 -8.81 -22.71
N THR A 395 -5.51 -8.94 -23.46
CA THR A 395 -5.55 -9.68 -24.73
C THR A 395 -5.78 -8.71 -25.88
N GLU A 396 -5.45 -9.10 -27.12
CA GLU A 396 -5.67 -8.28 -28.32
C GLU A 396 -7.14 -7.85 -28.50
N THR A 397 -8.08 -8.56 -27.86
CA THR A 397 -9.52 -8.27 -27.86
C THR A 397 -9.96 -7.18 -26.86
N ASP A 398 -9.07 -6.71 -25.99
CA ASP A 398 -9.38 -5.66 -25.02
C ASP A 398 -9.54 -4.30 -25.73
N GLY A 399 -10.78 -3.81 -25.85
CA GLY A 399 -11.08 -2.49 -26.41
C GLY A 399 -11.65 -2.49 -27.84
N HIS A 400 -11.87 -3.66 -28.45
CA HIS A 400 -12.67 -3.73 -29.67
C HIS A 400 -14.16 -3.54 -29.35
N GLU A 401 -14.79 -2.52 -29.95
CA GLU A 401 -16.24 -2.48 -30.11
C GLU A 401 -16.65 -3.74 -30.88
N ASP A 402 -17.50 -4.55 -30.28
CA ASP A 402 -18.10 -5.69 -30.95
C ASP A 402 -18.95 -5.13 -32.11
N THR A 403 -18.49 -5.32 -33.35
CA THR A 403 -19.26 -4.96 -34.55
C THR A 403 -20.41 -5.94 -34.82
N GLY A 404 -20.74 -6.81 -33.86
CA GLY A 404 -21.95 -7.62 -33.85
C GLY A 404 -23.14 -6.88 -33.23
N GLU A 405 -24.05 -6.41 -34.09
CA GLU A 405 -25.45 -6.02 -33.81
C GLU A 405 -25.79 -5.52 -32.38
N ASN A 406 -25.65 -4.22 -32.18
CA ASN A 406 -26.42 -3.33 -31.28
C ASN A 406 -27.29 -4.01 -30.19
N GLN A 407 -26.85 -3.99 -28.93
CA GLN A 407 -27.59 -3.39 -27.81
C GLN A 407 -26.64 -2.93 -26.68
N PRO A 408 -26.84 -1.74 -26.07
CA PRO A 408 -26.15 -1.35 -24.85
C PRO A 408 -26.59 -2.27 -23.69
N ILE A 409 -25.63 -2.84 -22.97
CA ILE A 409 -25.91 -3.72 -21.82
C ILE A 409 -26.39 -2.86 -20.64
N VAL A 410 -27.71 -2.77 -20.47
CA VAL A 410 -28.35 -2.12 -19.32
C VAL A 410 -28.43 -3.14 -18.18
N PHE A 411 -27.72 -2.89 -17.08
CA PHE A 411 -27.87 -3.67 -15.85
C PHE A 411 -29.30 -3.53 -15.32
N GLY A 412 -30.08 -4.61 -15.35
CA GLY A 412 -31.47 -4.64 -14.87
C GLY A 412 -32.43 -5.60 -15.57
N LYS A 413 -32.03 -6.26 -16.65
CA LYS A 413 -32.79 -7.36 -17.29
C LYS A 413 -31.84 -8.48 -17.68
N THR A 414 -31.55 -9.38 -16.75
CA THR A 414 -30.76 -10.58 -16.99
C THR A 414 -31.69 -11.73 -17.27
N ASP A 415 -31.81 -12.14 -18.53
CA ASP A 415 -32.16 -13.52 -18.88
C ASP A 415 -31.37 -14.05 -20.11
N ASP A 416 -30.70 -13.20 -20.91
CA ASP A 416 -30.08 -13.65 -22.18
C ASP A 416 -28.57 -13.30 -22.38
N LEU A 417 -27.79 -13.08 -21.31
CA LEU A 417 -26.33 -12.99 -21.45
C LEU A 417 -25.70 -14.37 -21.28
N ASP A 418 -25.13 -14.92 -22.35
CA ASP A 418 -24.29 -16.11 -22.30
C ASP A 418 -23.17 -15.92 -21.27
N PHE A 419 -22.98 -16.91 -20.40
CA PHE A 419 -22.05 -16.87 -19.27
C PHE A 419 -20.62 -16.59 -19.72
N ASP A 420 -20.22 -17.12 -20.88
CA ASP A 420 -18.89 -16.88 -21.45
C ASP A 420 -18.72 -15.43 -21.92
N THR A 421 -19.79 -14.82 -22.44
CA THR A 421 -19.82 -13.39 -22.81
C THR A 421 -19.74 -12.51 -21.57
N PHE A 422 -20.41 -12.88 -20.47
CA PHE A 422 -20.32 -12.19 -19.18
C PHE A 422 -18.92 -12.29 -18.55
N ILE A 423 -18.31 -13.48 -18.55
CA ILE A 423 -16.94 -13.68 -18.04
C ILE A 423 -15.92 -12.92 -18.87
N ARG A 424 -16.07 -12.89 -20.20
CA ARG A 424 -15.23 -12.08 -21.10
C ARG A 424 -15.39 -10.58 -20.79
N TYR A 425 -16.63 -10.11 -20.67
CA TYR A 425 -16.94 -8.72 -20.32
C TYR A 425 -16.29 -8.30 -19.00
N MET A 426 -16.36 -9.15 -17.96
CA MET A 426 -15.72 -8.90 -16.67
C MET A 426 -14.19 -8.84 -16.80
N ARG A 427 -13.56 -9.76 -17.55
CA ARG A 427 -12.09 -9.81 -17.70
C ARG A 427 -11.53 -8.60 -18.44
N THR A 428 -12.21 -8.15 -19.49
CA THR A 428 -11.71 -7.06 -20.35
C THR A 428 -11.98 -5.67 -19.77
N ARG A 429 -13.02 -5.51 -18.92
CA ARG A 429 -13.50 -4.22 -18.38
C ARG A 429 -13.25 -3.99 -16.89
N THR A 430 -12.38 -4.79 -16.27
CA THR A 430 -12.07 -4.62 -14.84
C THR A 430 -10.95 -3.58 -14.61
N LEU A 431 -11.21 -2.62 -13.72
CA LEU A 431 -10.23 -1.72 -13.12
C LEU A 431 -10.05 -2.09 -11.63
N LYS A 432 -8.80 -2.22 -11.19
CA LYS A 432 -8.49 -2.48 -9.77
C LYS A 432 -7.90 -1.26 -9.10
N ILE A 433 -8.30 -1.04 -7.84
CA ILE A 433 -7.70 -0.02 -6.98
C ILE A 433 -7.18 -0.75 -5.75
N SER A 434 -5.90 -0.57 -5.46
CA SER A 434 -5.23 -1.19 -4.33
C SER A 434 -4.28 -0.19 -3.68
N ALA A 435 -3.84 -0.50 -2.47
CA ALA A 435 -2.75 0.23 -1.86
C ALA A 435 -1.90 -0.65 -0.97
N MET A 436 -0.62 -0.35 -0.84
CA MET A 436 0.25 -0.97 0.16
C MET A 436 0.93 0.09 1.02
N ALA A 437 0.67 0.04 2.33
CA ALA A 437 1.35 0.86 3.32
C ALA A 437 2.59 0.12 3.84
N PHE A 438 3.76 0.41 3.26
CA PHE A 438 5.02 -0.19 3.71
C PHE A 438 5.41 0.28 5.12
N GLN A 439 6.41 -0.39 5.68
CA GLN A 439 6.93 -0.13 7.01
C GLN A 439 8.36 0.42 6.94
N ASP A 440 8.68 1.39 7.78
CA ASP A 440 10.02 1.91 8.03
C ASP A 440 10.44 1.68 9.49
N ALA A 441 11.62 2.16 9.86
CA ALA A 441 12.20 1.93 11.17
C ALA A 441 11.35 2.48 12.33
N MET A 442 10.44 3.43 12.10
CA MET A 442 9.52 3.96 13.12
C MET A 442 8.27 3.11 13.28
N ASN A 443 7.70 2.54 12.23
CA ASN A 443 6.42 1.81 12.29
C ASN A 443 6.53 0.30 11.98
N LEU A 444 7.73 -0.27 11.90
CA LEU A 444 7.93 -1.70 11.66
C LEU A 444 7.28 -2.56 12.76
N ASP A 445 6.25 -3.30 12.37
CA ASP A 445 5.65 -4.38 13.14
C ASP A 445 6.10 -5.73 12.57
N LEU A 446 6.68 -6.58 13.43
CA LEU A 446 7.12 -7.91 13.02
C LEU A 446 5.97 -8.88 12.72
N GLU A 447 4.76 -8.69 13.26
CA GLU A 447 3.59 -9.49 12.87
C GLU A 447 3.25 -9.25 11.39
N ARG A 448 3.29 -7.98 10.98
CA ARG A 448 3.10 -7.58 9.57
C ARG A 448 4.22 -8.12 8.69
N LEU A 449 5.47 -7.96 9.14
CA LEU A 449 6.64 -8.40 8.39
C LEU A 449 6.68 -9.93 8.19
N GLY A 450 6.34 -10.69 9.23
CA GLY A 450 6.31 -12.15 9.21
C GLY A 450 5.21 -12.75 8.34
N ARG A 451 4.36 -11.92 7.73
CA ARG A 451 3.29 -12.34 6.80
C ARG A 451 3.41 -11.68 5.43
N CYS A 452 4.51 -10.98 5.19
CA CYS A 452 4.76 -10.32 3.91
C CYS A 452 4.88 -11.35 2.77
N SER A 453 4.16 -11.12 1.68
CA SER A 453 4.17 -11.94 0.46
C SER A 453 4.94 -11.28 -0.70
N LEU A 454 5.43 -10.05 -0.47
CA LEU A 454 6.29 -9.29 -1.36
C LEU A 454 7.76 -9.37 -0.89
N HIS A 455 8.57 -10.08 -1.64
CA HIS A 455 9.98 -10.29 -1.32
C HIS A 455 10.88 -9.65 -2.37
N VAL A 456 12.09 -9.31 -1.96
CA VAL A 456 13.19 -8.88 -2.81
C VAL A 456 14.20 -10.02 -2.83
N TYR A 457 14.63 -10.42 -4.02
CA TYR A 457 15.71 -11.37 -4.16
C TYR A 457 17.06 -10.67 -4.02
N GLU A 458 17.92 -11.20 -3.15
CA GLU A 458 19.31 -10.75 -3.03
C GLU A 458 20.20 -11.91 -2.55
N ASN A 459 21.27 -12.19 -3.30
CA ASN A 459 22.31 -13.16 -2.93
C ASN A 459 21.75 -14.55 -2.52
N GLY A 460 20.86 -15.11 -3.36
CA GLY A 460 20.27 -16.43 -3.17
C GLY A 460 19.19 -16.50 -2.08
N LYS A 461 18.69 -15.35 -1.59
CA LYS A 461 17.69 -15.27 -0.52
C LYS A 461 16.52 -14.37 -0.90
N LEU A 462 15.36 -14.69 -0.37
CA LEU A 462 14.16 -13.85 -0.43
C LEU A 462 14.02 -13.07 0.88
N LEU A 463 13.99 -11.75 0.78
CA LEU A 463 13.91 -10.83 1.92
C LEU A 463 12.60 -10.05 1.83
N PRO A 464 11.77 -9.95 2.89
CA PRO A 464 10.59 -9.09 2.84
C PRO A 464 10.96 -7.65 2.48
N PHE A 465 10.16 -7.00 1.64
CA PHE A 465 10.46 -5.66 1.10
C PHE A 465 10.89 -4.66 2.18
N CYS A 466 10.07 -4.51 3.22
CA CYS A 466 10.32 -3.55 4.30
C CYS A 466 11.59 -3.87 5.10
N ARG A 467 12.01 -5.15 5.15
CA ARG A 467 13.25 -5.57 5.82
C ARG A 467 14.47 -5.28 4.97
N LYS A 468 14.37 -5.51 3.66
CA LYS A 468 15.46 -5.30 2.69
C LYS A 468 15.88 -3.83 2.64
N TYR A 469 14.91 -2.93 2.57
CA TYR A 469 15.16 -1.49 2.41
C TYR A 469 15.15 -0.71 3.73
N LEU A 470 15.12 -1.42 4.87
CA LEU A 470 15.07 -0.81 6.19
C LEU A 470 16.31 0.06 6.44
N THR A 471 16.10 1.37 6.54
CA THR A 471 17.14 2.36 6.82
C THR A 471 16.88 2.98 8.20
N PRO A 472 17.93 3.26 9.01
CA PRO A 472 17.78 4.05 10.22
C PRO A 472 17.18 5.44 9.94
N ILE A 473 16.66 6.08 10.98
CA ILE A 473 16.34 7.52 10.93
C ILE A 473 17.62 8.33 10.73
N LEU A 474 17.52 9.49 10.08
CA LEU A 474 18.64 10.41 9.89
C LEU A 474 19.16 10.88 11.25
N GLN A 475 20.50 10.92 11.43
CA GLN A 475 21.15 11.34 12.68
C GLN A 475 21.59 12.79 12.66
#